data_AF-A0A3S5EWG4-F1
#
_entry.id   AF-A0A3S5EWG4-F1
#
_cell.length_a   1.000
_cell.length_b   1.000
_cell.length_c   1.000
_cell.angle_alpha   90.00
_cell.angle_beta   90.00
_cell.angle_gamma   90.00
#
_symmetry.space_group_name_H-M   'P 1'
#
loop_
_entity.id
_entity.type
_entity.pdbx_description
1 polymer ?
#
loop_
_entity_poly.entity_id
_entity_poly.type
_entity_poly.pdbx_seq_one_letter_code
_entity_poly.pdbx_strand_id
1 'polypeptide(L)' 'MVGPEWEPWVRVLRPEEMRGISWDLKLLCQEEASISKRSHGGGSEESMSYLVRYLQEACRFAEELVEDGRGMVYMIG' A
#
# COMPACT_ATOMS: atom_id res chain seq x y z
N MET A 1 -16.20 18.95 28.06
CA MET A 1 -15.06 19.19 27.14
C MET A 1 -15.09 18.07 26.12
N VAL A 2 -15.48 18.37 24.88
CA VAL A 2 -15.30 17.44 23.77
C VAL A 2 -13.86 17.68 23.31
N GLY A 3 -13.01 16.65 23.36
CA GLY A 3 -11.67 16.72 22.75
C GLY A 3 -11.80 16.97 21.25
N PRO A 4 -10.72 17.30 20.52
CA PRO A 4 -10.81 17.42 19.06
C PRO A 4 -11.44 16.14 18.50
N GLU A 5 -12.60 16.27 17.86
CA GLU A 5 -13.23 15.14 17.17
C GLU A 5 -12.25 14.74 16.07
N TRP A 6 -11.57 13.63 16.32
CA TRP A 6 -10.64 13.08 15.35
C TRP A 6 -11.48 12.55 14.18
N GLU A 7 -11.42 13.24 13.05
CA GLU A 7 -12.14 12.85 11.84
C GLU A 7 -11.27 11.90 11.00
N PRO A 8 -11.72 10.66 10.73
CA PRO A 8 -10.98 9.73 9.89
C PRO A 8 -10.84 10.26 8.47
N TRP A 9 -9.64 10.11 7.92
CA TRP A 9 -9.46 10.23 6.49
C TRP A 9 -10.01 8.98 5.82
N VAL A 10 -11.10 9.12 5.07
CA VAL A 10 -11.77 8.04 4.35
C VAL A 10 -11.75 8.33 2.85
N ARG A 11 -11.32 7.35 2.05
CA ARG A 11 -11.40 7.41 0.60
C ARG A 11 -12.01 6.13 0.04
N VAL A 12 -13.07 6.29 -0.74
CA VAL A 12 -13.63 5.19 -1.55
C VAL A 12 -12.86 5.09 -2.85
N LEU A 13 -12.39 3.89 -3.16
CA LEU A 13 -11.70 3.53 -4.40
C LEU A 13 -12.59 2.56 -5.15
N ARG A 14 -13.04 2.96 -6.34
CA ARG A 14 -13.96 2.17 -7.16
C ARG A 14 -13.20 1.04 -7.88
N PRO A 15 -13.89 -0.04 -8.30
CA PRO A 15 -13.28 -1.11 -9.07
C PRO A 15 -12.47 -0.63 -10.29
N GLU A 16 -12.92 0.44 -10.96
CA GLU A 16 -12.23 1.00 -12.12
C GLU A 16 -10.91 1.68 -11.75
N GLU A 17 -10.83 2.29 -10.57
CA GLU A 17 -9.62 2.92 -10.03
C GLU A 17 -8.61 1.87 -9.56
N MET A 18 -9.08 0.73 -9.06
CA MET A 18 -8.22 -0.34 -8.54
C MET A 18 -7.26 -0.90 -9.59
N ARG A 19 -7.62 -0.88 -10.88
CA ARG A 19 -6.71 -1.33 -11.96
C ARG A 19 -5.47 -0.44 -12.08
N GLY A 20 -5.66 0.87 -12.06
CA GLY A 20 -4.56 1.83 -12.11
C GLY A 20 -3.68 1.71 -10.87
N ILE A 21 -4.32 1.61 -9.70
CA ILE A 21 -3.62 1.46 -8.42
C ILE A 21 -2.82 0.15 -8.37
N SER A 22 -3.38 -0.98 -8.80
CA SER A 22 -2.68 -2.27 -8.86
C SER A 22 -1.46 -2.20 -9.78
N TRP A 23 -1.58 -1.53 -10.93
CA TRP A 23 -0.47 -1.32 -11.86
C TRP A 23 0.65 -0.48 -11.24
N ASP A 24 0.30 0.67 -10.66
CA ASP A 24 1.26 1.58 -10.03
C ASP A 24 1.96 0.88 -8.86
N LEU A 25 1.22 0.11 -8.05
CA LEU A 25 1.79 -0.63 -6.93
C LEU A 25 2.78 -1.71 -7.41
N LYS A 26 2.48 -2.42 -8.50
CA LYS A 26 3.40 -3.40 -9.10
C LYS A 26 4.69 -2.76 -9.58
N LEU A 27 4.58 -1.59 -10.21
CA LEU A 27 5.76 -0.83 -10.66
C LEU A 27 6.63 -0.45 -9.46
N LEU A 28 6.02 0.06 -8.38
CA LEU A 28 6.71 0.37 -7.13
C LEU A 28 7.32 -0.88 -6.48
N CYS A 29 6.61 -2.01 -6.43
CA CYS A 29 7.13 -3.29 -5.92
C CYS A 29 8.40 -3.73 -6.69
N GLN A 30 8.46 -3.52 -8.01
CA GLN A 30 9.64 -3.84 -8.84
C GLN A 30 10.81 -2.87 -8.63
N GLU A 31 10.51 -1.58 -8.50
CA GLU A 31 11.52 -0.54 -8.24
C GLU A 31 12.12 -0.66 -6.83
N GLU A 32 11.30 -0.92 -5.81
CA GLU A 32 11.77 -1.09 -4.42
C GLU A 32 12.58 -2.37 -4.21
N ALA A 33 12.26 -3.46 -4.92
CA ALA A 33 13.11 -4.64 -4.97
C ALA A 33 14.52 -4.32 -5.51
N SER A 34 14.65 -3.25 -6.29
CA SER A 34 15.91 -2.74 -6.80
C SER A 34 16.62 -1.82 -5.80
N ILE A 35 15.87 -1.08 -4.98
CA ILE A 35 16.38 -0.14 -3.95
C ILE A 35 16.83 -0.86 -2.67
N SER A 36 16.16 -1.95 -2.27
CA SER A 36 16.57 -2.78 -1.13
C SER A 36 18.01 -3.31 -1.25
N LYS A 37 18.54 -3.46 -2.48
CA LYS A 37 19.94 -3.83 -2.72
C LYS A 37 20.94 -2.69 -2.49
N ARG A 38 20.48 -1.45 -2.34
CA ARG A 38 21.29 -0.23 -2.24
C ARG A 38 21.16 0.51 -0.90
N SER A 39 20.38 0.01 0.05
CA SER A 39 20.14 0.75 1.30
C SER A 39 21.44 0.91 2.11
N HIS A 40 21.94 2.14 2.13
CA HIS A 40 22.97 2.68 3.03
C HIS A 40 22.33 3.65 4.07
N GLY A 41 21.01 3.59 4.25
CA GLY A 41 20.28 4.55 5.09
C GLY A 41 19.62 3.90 6.28
N GLY A 42 20.28 3.91 7.44
CA GLY A 42 19.79 4.03 8.83
C GLY A 42 18.57 3.26 9.36
N GLY A 43 17.78 2.55 8.56
CA GLY A 43 16.71 1.69 9.01
C GLY A 43 17.26 0.35 9.49
N SER A 44 16.70 -0.22 10.56
CA SER A 44 17.06 -1.59 10.93
C SER A 44 16.68 -2.54 9.79
N GLU A 45 17.48 -3.58 9.60
CA GLU A 45 17.22 -4.65 8.63
C GLU A 45 15.78 -5.21 8.80
N GLU A 46 15.29 -5.26 10.03
CA GLU A 46 13.93 -5.64 10.39
C GLU A 46 12.87 -4.70 9.78
N SER A 47 13.09 -3.37 9.85
CA SER A 47 12.18 -2.38 9.28
C SER A 47 12.10 -2.47 7.76
N MET A 48 13.24 -2.72 7.10
CA MET A 48 13.29 -2.96 5.66
C MET A 48 12.58 -4.27 5.29
N SER A 49 12.79 -5.34 6.06
CA SER A 49 12.13 -6.63 5.83
C SER A 49 10.61 -6.53 5.98
N TYR A 50 10.15 -5.74 6.96
CA TYR A 50 8.74 -5.45 7.16
C TYR A 50 8.16 -4.69 5.98
N LEU A 51 8.82 -3.62 5.51
CA LEU A 51 8.35 -2.81 4.40
C LEU A 51 8.21 -3.64 3.11
N VAL A 52 9.21 -4.47 2.79
CA VAL A 52 9.16 -5.33 1.60
C VAL A 52 8.00 -6.32 1.70
N ARG A 53 7.83 -6.98 2.85
CA ARG A 53 6.71 -7.90 3.06
C ARG A 53 5.36 -7.19 2.97
N TYR A 54 5.24 -6.02 3.58
CA TYR A 54 4.03 -5.21 3.52
C TYR A 54 3.67 -4.85 2.08
N LEU A 55 4.64 -4.39 1.28
CA LEU A 55 4.41 -4.04 -0.12
C LEU A 55 4.02 -5.26 -0.97
N GLN A 56 4.64 -6.41 -0.75
CA GLN A 56 4.26 -7.65 -1.43
C GLN A 56 2.81 -8.06 -1.13
N GLU A 57 2.41 -7.99 0.13
CA GLU A 57 1.04 -8.31 0.55
C GLU A 57 0.03 -7.29 -0.01
N ALA A 58 0.40 -6.00 -0.06
CA ALA A 58 -0.42 -4.97 -0.68
C ALA A 58 -0.56 -5.18 -2.20
N CYS A 59 0.52 -5.60 -2.88
CA CYS A 59 0.53 -5.96 -4.30
C CYS A 59 -0.43 -7.13 -4.55
N ARG A 60 -0.37 -8.20 -3.77
CA ARG A 60 -1.30 -9.33 -3.86
C ARG A 60 -2.75 -8.91 -3.59
N PHE A 61 -2.99 -8.15 -2.52
CA PHE A 61 -4.33 -7.68 -2.17
C PHE A 61 -4.97 -6.83 -3.28
N ALA A 62 -4.21 -5.92 -3.89
CA ALA A 62 -4.70 -5.11 -4.99
C ALA A 62 -5.01 -5.92 -6.25
N GLU A 63 -4.25 -6.99 -6.52
CA GLU A 63 -4.55 -7.93 -7.61
C GLU A 63 -5.87 -8.65 -7.38
N GLU A 64 -6.08 -9.22 -6.19
CA GLU A 64 -7.32 -9.92 -5.82
C GLU A 64 -8.55 -9.01 -5.97
N LEU A 65 -8.44 -7.74 -5.56
CA LEU A 65 -9.52 -6.76 -5.75
C LEU A 65 -9.85 -6.53 -7.24
N VAL A 66 -8.82 -6.45 -8.09
CA VAL A 66 -9.01 -6.27 -9.54
C VAL A 66 -9.62 -7.50 -10.19
N GLU A 67 -9.15 -8.70 -9.84
CA GLU A 67 -9.66 -9.97 -10.36
C GLU A 67 -11.13 -10.18 -10.01
N ASP A 68 -11.53 -9.83 -8.80
CA ASP A 68 -12.92 -9.95 -8.33
C ASP A 68 -13.83 -8.79 -8.79
N GLY A 69 -13.28 -7.77 -9.46
CA GLY A 69 -14.03 -6.56 -9.84
C GLY A 69 -14.52 -5.74 -8.64
N ARG A 70 -13.75 -5.76 -7.53
CA ARG A 70 -14.07 -5.07 -6.27
C ARG A 70 -13.32 -3.75 -6.14
N GLY A 71 -13.97 -2.80 -5.46
CA GLY A 71 -13.33 -1.59 -4.94
C GLY A 71 -12.86 -1.78 -3.50
N MET A 72 -12.33 -0.72 -2.89
CA MET A 72 -12.00 -0.71 -1.46
C MET A 72 -12.30 0.64 -0.81
N VAL A 73 -12.45 0.63 0.51
CA VAL A 73 -12.48 1.86 1.31
C VAL A 73 -11.16 1.92 2.07
N TYR A 74 -10.38 2.96 1.81
CA TYR A 74 -9.17 3.24 2.56
C TYR A 74 -9.51 4.19 3.70
N MET A 75 -9.04 3.86 4.90
CA MET A 75 -9.30 4.64 6.11
C MET A 75 -8.02 4.79 6.93
N ILE A 76 -7.75 6.01 7.39
CA ILE A 76 -6.77 6.33 8.43
C ILE A 76 -7.50 7.13 9.50
N GLY A 77 -7.45 6.82 10.78
CA GLY A 77 -7.10 5.66 11.57
C GLY A 77 -6.87 6.06 13.02
#